data_AF-A0A822Y4P5-F1
#
_entry.id   AF-A0A822Y4P5-F1
#
_cell.length_a   1.000
_cell.length_b   1.000
_cell.length_c   1.000
_cell.angle_alpha   90.00
_cell.angle_beta   90.00
_cell.angle_gamma   90.00
#
_symmetry.space_group_name_H-M   'P 1'
#
loop_
_entity.id
_entity.type
_entity.pdbx_description
1 polymer ?
#
loop_
_entity_poly.entity_id
_entity_poly.type
_entity_poly.pdbx_seq_one_letter_code
_entity_poly.pdbx_strand_id
1 'polypeptide(L)'
;MLTSLQSLTFTGCGGLRSFPEDEEWLLPISLKELKFYNFQSLEFLPSICKLTSLKFLEIWLIPKVVSLPDEKLPPQLQSLIFCHCSFLEKTCQKGGRDWPKISHISKIRIY
;
A
#
# COMPACT_ATOMS: atom_id res chain seq x y z
N MET A 1 -21.08 3.57 10.26
CA MET A 1 -20.22 3.13 9.13
C MET A 1 -19.90 4.33 8.27
N LEU A 2 -18.62 4.58 7.95
CA LEU A 2 -18.19 5.67 7.07
C LEU A 2 -18.45 5.30 5.61
N THR A 3 -19.72 5.30 5.17
CA THR A 3 -20.10 4.84 3.83
C THR A 3 -19.61 5.77 2.70
N SER A 4 -19.21 7.00 3.01
CA SER A 4 -18.80 8.01 2.02
C SER A 4 -17.29 8.24 1.93
N LEU A 5 -16.47 7.56 2.73
CA LEU A 5 -15.03 7.83 2.75
C LEU A 5 -14.37 7.32 1.47
N GLN A 6 -13.82 8.24 0.68
CA GLN A 6 -13.18 7.93 -0.61
C GLN A 6 -11.65 8.04 -0.59
N SER A 7 -11.10 8.83 0.34
CA SER A 7 -9.66 9.02 0.48
C SER A 7 -9.29 8.92 1.96
N LEU A 8 -8.24 8.17 2.25
CA LEU A 8 -7.72 7.98 3.60
C LEU A 8 -6.20 8.02 3.59
N THR A 9 -5.65 8.83 4.48
CA THR A 9 -4.19 8.95 4.67
C THR A 9 -3.84 8.56 6.09
N PHE A 10 -2.92 7.61 6.20
CA PHE A 10 -2.27 7.26 7.45
C PHE A 10 -0.90 7.92 7.51
N THR A 11 -0.67 8.68 8.57
CA THR A 11 0.64 9.28 8.88
C THR A 11 1.25 8.54 10.06
N GLY A 12 2.50 8.12 9.92
CA GLY A 12 3.17 7.26 10.88
C GLY A 12 3.39 7.93 12.22
N CYS A 13 3.15 7.15 13.28
CA CYS A 13 3.65 7.39 14.62
C CYS A 13 4.88 6.49 14.85
N GLY A 14 5.93 7.01 15.50
CA GLY A 14 7.27 6.41 15.51
C GLY A 14 7.40 4.97 16.02
N GLY A 15 6.34 4.40 16.63
CA GLY A 15 6.33 3.05 17.18
C GLY A 15 5.51 2.01 16.42
N LEU A 16 4.72 2.38 15.41
CA LEU A 16 3.85 1.39 14.75
C LEU A 16 4.68 0.43 13.89
N ARG A 17 4.62 -0.86 14.20
CA ARG A 17 5.36 -1.93 13.50
C ARG A 17 4.51 -2.71 12.51
N SER A 18 3.23 -2.81 12.77
CA SER A 18 2.25 -3.48 11.93
C SER A 18 0.89 -2.81 12.06
N PHE A 19 0.04 -3.04 11.08
CA PHE A 19 -1.37 -2.76 11.16
C PHE A 19 -2.14 -4.01 11.60
N PRO A 20 -3.43 -3.88 12.00
CA PRO A 20 -4.28 -5.02 12.28
C PRO A 20 -4.38 -5.96 11.07
N GLU A 21 -4.65 -7.25 11.35
CA GLU A 21 -4.91 -8.24 10.32
C GLU A 21 -6.22 -7.98 9.57
N ASP A 22 -6.41 -8.64 8.43
CA ASP A 22 -7.49 -8.38 7.47
C ASP A 22 -8.92 -8.43 8.04
N GLU A 23 -9.16 -9.22 9.10
CA GLU A 23 -10.47 -9.30 9.74
C GLU A 23 -10.72 -8.16 10.74
N GLU A 24 -9.65 -7.61 11.30
CA GLU A 24 -9.68 -6.49 12.25
C GLU A 24 -9.57 -5.14 11.54
N TRP A 25 -8.98 -5.11 10.35
CA TRP A 25 -8.83 -3.88 9.59
C TRP A 25 -10.09 -3.49 8.81
N LEU A 26 -11.01 -2.83 9.51
CA LEU A 26 -12.33 -2.42 9.00
C LEU A 26 -12.31 -1.15 8.12
N LEU A 27 -11.50 -1.13 7.06
CA LEU A 27 -11.54 -0.05 6.07
C LEU A 27 -12.80 -0.12 5.20
N PRO A 28 -13.41 1.04 4.85
CA PRO A 28 -14.58 1.04 3.99
C PRO A 28 -14.21 0.66 2.55
N ILE A 29 -14.98 -0.28 1.97
CA ILE A 29 -14.83 -0.74 0.58
C ILE A 29 -15.07 0.35 -0.46
N SER A 30 -15.60 1.52 -0.06
CA SER A 30 -15.80 2.70 -0.91
C SER A 30 -14.53 3.55 -1.10
N LEU A 31 -13.43 3.22 -0.41
CA LEU A 31 -12.14 3.90 -0.58
C LEU A 31 -11.64 3.77 -2.02
N LYS A 32 -11.28 4.91 -2.60
CA LYS A 32 -10.67 5.04 -3.92
C LYS A 32 -9.18 5.37 -3.81
N GLU A 33 -8.78 6.01 -2.72
CA GLU A 33 -7.41 6.46 -2.49
C GLU A 33 -6.98 6.09 -1.06
N LEU A 34 -5.79 5.49 -0.96
CA LEU A 34 -5.17 5.11 0.30
C LEU A 34 -3.70 5.54 0.29
N LYS A 35 -3.28 6.26 1.33
CA LYS A 35 -1.90 6.75 1.47
C LYS A 35 -1.29 6.34 2.79
N PHE A 36 -0.03 5.94 2.75
CA PHE A 36 0.80 5.71 3.93
C PHE A 36 2.00 6.64 3.88
N TYR A 37 2.20 7.44 4.92
CA TYR A 37 3.24 8.45 4.98
C TYR A 37 4.07 8.34 6.26
N ASN A 38 5.40 8.29 6.15
CA ASN A 38 6.34 8.45 7.25
C ASN A 38 6.26 7.40 8.37
N PHE A 39 6.25 6.12 8.01
CA PHE A 39 6.31 5.01 8.97
C PHE A 39 7.74 4.47 9.13
N GLN A 40 8.46 4.95 10.12
CA GLN A 40 9.88 4.60 10.35
C GLN A 40 10.09 3.22 11.00
N SER A 41 9.04 2.65 11.60
CA SER A 41 9.11 1.37 12.32
C SER A 41 8.26 0.27 11.70
N LEU A 42 7.51 0.57 10.63
CA LEU A 42 6.60 -0.38 10.00
C LEU A 42 7.38 -1.45 9.23
N GLU A 43 7.15 -2.71 9.58
CA GLU A 43 7.84 -3.87 9.03
C GLU A 43 7.03 -4.51 7.90
N PHE A 44 5.70 -4.43 7.98
CA PHE A 44 4.77 -5.02 7.02
C PHE A 44 3.69 -4.03 6.60
N LEU A 45 3.40 -3.99 5.31
CA LEU A 45 2.17 -3.38 4.82
C LEU A 45 1.01 -4.34 5.10
N PRO A 46 -0.21 -3.82 5.31
CA PRO A 46 -1.38 -4.67 5.32
C PRO A 46 -1.71 -5.34 4.01
N SER A 47 -2.53 -6.38 4.10
CA SER A 47 -3.38 -6.73 2.99
C SER A 47 -4.53 -5.72 2.83
N ILE A 48 -4.69 -5.30 1.59
CA ILE A 48 -5.72 -4.35 1.15
C ILE A 48 -6.61 -4.98 0.09
N CYS A 49 -6.54 -6.31 -0.08
CA CYS A 49 -7.20 -7.03 -1.16
C CYS A 49 -8.74 -6.85 -1.17
N LYS A 50 -9.33 -6.59 0.00
CA LYS A 50 -10.77 -6.34 0.20
C LYS A 50 -11.23 -4.96 -0.30
N LEU A 51 -10.31 -4.02 -0.55
CA LEU A 51 -10.63 -2.66 -1.01
C LEU A 51 -10.91 -2.62 -2.51
N THR A 52 -12.03 -3.23 -2.91
CA THR A 52 -12.38 -3.45 -4.33
C THR A 52 -12.59 -2.17 -5.13
N SER A 53 -12.87 -1.02 -4.49
CA SER A 53 -12.99 0.28 -5.16
C SER A 53 -11.67 1.06 -5.24
N LEU A 54 -10.57 0.54 -4.67
CA LEU A 54 -9.31 1.26 -4.56
C LEU A 54 -8.67 1.44 -5.94
N LYS A 55 -8.36 2.69 -6.27
CA LYS A 55 -7.76 3.08 -7.56
C LYS A 55 -6.35 3.64 -7.40
N PHE A 56 -6.05 4.25 -6.26
CA PHE A 56 -4.79 4.94 -6.00
C PHE A 56 -4.20 4.47 -4.67
N LEU A 57 -2.97 3.96 -4.72
CA LEU A 57 -2.16 3.62 -3.55
C LEU A 57 -0.85 4.41 -3.59
N GLU A 58 -0.56 5.12 -2.51
CA GLU A 58 0.71 5.83 -2.37
C GLU A 58 1.40 5.49 -1.05
N ILE A 59 2.70 5.24 -1.14
CA ILE A 59 3.53 4.83 0.00
C ILE A 59 4.81 5.68 0.02
N TRP A 60 4.97 6.45 1.09
CA TRP A 60 6.00 7.48 1.19
C TRP A 60 6.76 7.34 2.51
N LEU A 61 8.10 7.42 2.43
CA LEU A 61 8.98 7.46 3.62
C LEU A 61 8.75 6.26 4.56
N ILE A 62 8.74 5.04 4.01
CA ILE A 62 8.59 3.79 4.76
C ILE A 62 9.81 2.90 4.50
N PRO A 63 10.93 3.13 5.20
CA PRO A 63 12.22 2.54 4.84
C PRO A 63 12.42 1.09 5.31
N LYS A 64 11.53 0.53 6.14
CA LYS A 64 11.71 -0.81 6.74
C LYS A 64 10.88 -1.91 6.07
N VAL A 65 9.84 -1.56 5.31
CA VAL A 65 9.04 -2.55 4.59
C VAL A 65 9.86 -3.11 3.43
N VAL A 66 10.06 -4.42 3.41
CA VAL A 66 10.97 -5.08 2.46
C VAL A 66 10.30 -5.59 1.20
N SER A 67 8.99 -5.83 1.23
CA SER A 67 8.23 -6.38 0.11
C SER A 67 6.75 -6.04 0.21
N LEU A 68 6.03 -6.21 -0.89
CA LEU A 68 4.57 -6.17 -0.89
C LEU A 68 3.98 -7.40 -0.18
N PRO A 69 2.75 -7.30 0.36
CA PRO A 69 2.01 -8.46 0.85
C PRO A 69 1.91 -9.55 -0.23
N ASP A 70 1.76 -10.80 0.18
CA ASP A 70 1.65 -11.95 -0.74
C ASP A 70 0.26 -12.06 -1.34
N GLU A 71 -0.74 -11.51 -0.66
CA GLU A 71 -2.07 -11.31 -1.18
C GLU A 71 -2.06 -10.43 -2.43
N LYS A 72 -2.97 -10.74 -3.36
CA LYS A 72 -3.13 -9.92 -4.56
C LYS A 72 -3.59 -8.52 -4.19
N LEU A 73 -2.97 -7.51 -4.81
CA LEU A 73 -3.46 -6.14 -4.75
C LEU A 73 -4.88 -6.03 -5.34
N PRO A 74 -5.65 -4.98 -4.97
CA PRO A 74 -6.99 -4.78 -5.48
C PRO A 74 -7.04 -4.78 -7.01
N PRO A 75 -8.01 -5.49 -7.62
CA PRO A 75 -8.07 -5.65 -9.08
C PRO A 75 -8.35 -4.33 -9.83
N GLN A 76 -8.90 -3.33 -9.15
CA GLN A 76 -9.21 -2.01 -9.71
C GLN A 76 -8.08 -0.99 -9.52
N LEU A 77 -6.93 -1.40 -8.97
CA LEU A 77 -5.83 -0.50 -8.69
C LEU A 77 -5.21 0.01 -10.00
N GLN A 78 -5.25 1.32 -10.21
CA GLN A 78 -4.81 1.97 -11.45
C GLN A 78 -3.45 2.64 -11.29
N SER A 79 -3.15 3.11 -10.08
CA SER A 79 -1.93 3.83 -9.76
C SER A 79 -1.29 3.34 -8.48
N LEU A 80 0.01 3.06 -8.57
CA LEU A 80 0.86 2.70 -7.44
C LEU A 80 2.09 3.61 -7.42
N ILE A 81 2.31 4.30 -6.30
CA ILE A 81 3.44 5.22 -6.13
C ILE A 81 4.23 4.82 -4.89
N PHE A 82 5.54 4.61 -5.07
CA PHE A 82 6.52 4.52 -3.99
C PHE A 82 7.45 5.72 -4.05
N CYS A 83 7.79 6.27 -2.89
CA CYS A 83 8.81 7.32 -2.79
C CYS A 83 9.53 7.22 -1.44
N HIS A 84 10.86 7.22 -1.48
CA HIS A 84 11.71 7.07 -0.30
C HIS A 84 11.36 5.82 0.55
N CYS A 85 11.05 4.72 -0.11
CA CYS A 85 10.80 3.38 0.42
C CYS A 85 11.87 2.41 -0.14
N SER A 86 13.10 2.54 0.36
CA SER A 86 14.33 2.00 -0.24
C SER A 86 14.33 0.51 -0.59
N PHE A 87 13.61 -0.34 0.14
CA PHE A 87 13.48 -1.75 -0.22
C PHE A 87 12.35 -2.01 -1.22
N LEU A 88 11.15 -1.46 -0.99
CA LEU A 88 10.03 -1.58 -1.92
C LEU A 88 10.38 -1.09 -3.32
N GLU A 89 11.09 0.03 -3.43
CA GLU A 89 11.57 0.53 -4.71
C GLU A 89 12.42 -0.49 -5.46
N LYS A 90 13.33 -1.17 -4.76
CA LYS A 90 14.21 -2.20 -5.32
C LYS A 90 13.47 -3.49 -5.65
N THR A 91 12.54 -3.96 -4.82
CA THR A 91 11.82 -5.21 -5.08
C THR A 91 10.73 -5.04 -6.13
N CYS A 92 10.14 -3.84 -6.22
CA CYS A 92 9.06 -3.52 -7.14
C CYS A 92 9.53 -2.88 -8.46
N GLN A 93 10.81 -2.61 -8.65
CA GLN A 93 11.31 -2.19 -9.97
C GLN A 93 11.05 -3.27 -11.03
N LYS A 94 11.05 -2.90 -12.31
CA LYS A 94 10.81 -3.84 -13.42
C LYS A 94 11.83 -5.00 -13.38
N GLY A 95 11.33 -6.23 -13.29
CA GLY A 95 12.16 -7.44 -13.14
C GLY A 95 12.59 -7.75 -11.71
N GLY A 96 12.24 -6.92 -10.73
CA GLY A 96 12.40 -7.19 -9.31
C GLY A 96 11.46 -8.29 -8.82
N ARG A 97 11.72 -8.79 -7.60
CA ARG A 97 10.99 -9.92 -6.99
C ARG A 97 9.48 -9.69 -6.94
N ASP A 98 9.04 -8.49 -6.60
CA ASP A 98 7.62 -8.15 -6.44
C ASP A 98 7.00 -7.60 -7.73
N TRP A 99 7.78 -7.44 -8.81
CA TRP A 99 7.27 -6.95 -10.09
C TRP A 99 6.04 -7.72 -10.60
N PRO A 100 5.98 -9.07 -10.54
CA PRO A 100 4.79 -9.81 -10.97
C PRO A 100 3.52 -9.40 -10.23
N LYS A 101 3.62 -9.00 -8.95
CA LYS A 101 2.48 -8.57 -8.12
C LYS A 101 1.88 -7.26 -8.62
N ILE A 102 2.67 -6.38 -9.25
CA ILE A 102 2.24 -5.03 -9.65
C ILE A 102 2.21 -4.80 -11.17
N SER A 103 2.78 -5.72 -11.95
CA SER A 103 2.97 -5.56 -13.40
C SER A 103 1.69 -5.32 -14.22
N HIS A 104 0.53 -5.64 -13.66
CA HIS A 104 -0.78 -5.40 -14.29
C HIS A 104 -1.31 -3.97 -14.09
N ILE A 105 -0.70 -3.17 -13.19
CA ILE A 105 -1.12 -1.81 -12.86
C ILE A 105 -0.65 -0.85 -13.95
N SER A 106 -1.55 -0.01 -14.47
CA SER A 106 -1.26 0.86 -15.62
C SER A 106 -0.25 1.97 -15.30
N LYS A 107 -0.26 2.52 -14.08
CA LYS A 107 0.59 3.64 -13.69
C LYS A 107 1.40 3.30 -12.45
N ILE A 108 2.68 2.99 -12.65
CA ILE A 108 3.62 2.70 -11.56
C ILE A 108 4.68 3.81 -11.55
N ARG A 109 4.91 4.42 -10.38
CA ARG A 109 5.98 5.41 -10.17
C ARG A 109 6.79 5.03 -8.95
N ILE A 110 8.10 4.99 -9.12
CA ILE A 110 9.07 4.59 -8.10
C ILE A 110 10.15 5.69 -8.09
N TYR A 111 10.31 6.37 -6.96
CA TYR A 111 11.16 7.55 -6.81
C TYR A 111 12.22 7.35 -5.73
#